data_AF-A0A4R5FNT7-F1
#
_entry.id   AF-A0A4R5FNT7-F1
#
_cell.length_a   1.000
_cell.length_b   1.000
_cell.length_c   1.000
_cell.angle_alpha   90.00
_cell.angle_beta   90.00
_cell.angle_gamma   90.00
#
_symmetry.space_group_name_H-M   'P 1'
#
loop_
_entity.id
_entity.type
_entity.pdbx_description
1 polymer ?
#
loop_
_entity_poly.entity_id
_entity_poly.type
_entity_poly.pdbx_seq_one_letter_code
_entity_poly.pdbx_strand_id
1 'polypeptide(L)'
;MKHNWRVFELILSGIQICCGFLILFFVYITCTEYYSFLWRNPLVDHQSIVQMAFRKNGTLVIVSLIAISSAILLIKNLSKGWVMSVTTWCMFTIILIINSYRLNQSNPNELDLISKFILGIIAVAITTIVVLLNNIEFKQKYNPTKKNWIAIAISIAVLTALKFL
;
A
#
# COMPACT_ATOMS: atom_id res chain seq x y z
N MET A 1 -25.44 -13.07 9.73
CA MET A 1 -23.97 -13.03 9.63
C MET A 1 -23.41 -12.99 11.03
N LYS A 2 -22.52 -13.92 11.41
CA LYS A 2 -21.95 -13.94 12.76
C LYS A 2 -21.23 -12.61 13.01
N HIS A 3 -21.60 -11.95 14.10
CA HIS A 3 -21.10 -10.64 14.55
C HIS A 3 -19.57 -10.48 14.39
N ASN A 4 -18.85 -11.59 14.59
CA ASN A 4 -17.39 -11.71 14.49
C ASN A 4 -16.82 -11.28 13.13
N TRP A 5 -17.46 -11.63 12.01
CA TRP A 5 -16.93 -11.28 10.69
C TRP A 5 -17.04 -9.78 10.40
N ARG A 6 -18.08 -9.14 10.92
CA ARG A 6 -18.27 -7.70 10.78
C ARG A 6 -17.26 -6.91 11.62
N VAL A 7 -16.98 -7.37 12.84
CA VAL A 7 -15.94 -6.81 13.69
C VAL A 7 -14.57 -6.92 13.01
N PHE A 8 -14.29 -8.06 12.39
CA PHE A 8 -13.06 -8.27 11.64
C PHE A 8 -12.88 -7.25 10.48
N GLU A 9 -13.91 -7.03 9.67
CA GLU A 9 -13.86 -6.04 8.59
C GLU A 9 -13.58 -4.62 9.09
N LEU A 10 -14.13 -4.25 10.26
CA LEU A 10 -13.89 -2.96 10.87
C LEU A 10 -12.44 -2.84 11.35
N ILE A 11 -11.88 -3.88 11.97
CA ILE A 11 -10.47 -3.91 12.39
C ILE A 11 -9.55 -3.79 11.17
N LEU A 12 -9.77 -4.60 10.13
CA LEU A 12 -8.99 -4.55 8.90
C LEU A 12 -9.08 -3.16 8.25
N SER A 13 -10.28 -2.58 8.19
CA SER A 13 -10.49 -1.23 7.65
C SER A 13 -9.76 -0.17 8.46
N GLY A 14 -9.78 -0.27 9.80
CA GLY A 14 -9.05 0.63 10.69
C GLY A 14 -7.55 0.59 10.42
N ILE A 15 -6.96 -0.61 10.37
CA ILE A 15 -5.53 -0.80 10.05
C ILE A 15 -5.21 -0.19 8.67
N GLN A 16 -6.05 -0.46 7.68
CA GLN A 16 -5.83 -0.02 6.31
C GLN A 16 -5.94 1.52 6.16
N ILE A 17 -6.83 2.17 6.91
CA ILE A 17 -6.93 3.64 7.00
C ILE A 17 -5.68 4.20 7.68
N CYS A 18 -5.28 3.64 8.83
CA CYS A 18 -4.09 4.08 9.56
C CYS A 18 -2.83 3.97 8.68
N CYS A 19 -2.64 2.85 7.98
CA CYS A 19 -1.53 2.68 7.04
C CYS A 19 -1.58 3.71 5.90
N GLY A 20 -2.76 3.94 5.30
CA GLY A 20 -2.92 4.92 4.24
C GLY A 20 -2.56 6.33 4.68
N PHE A 21 -3.06 6.79 5.83
CA PHE A 21 -2.71 8.11 6.37
C PHE A 21 -1.25 8.22 6.78
N LEU A 22 -0.68 7.17 7.39
CA LEU A 22 0.73 7.15 7.80
C LEU A 22 1.66 7.31 6.59
N ILE A 23 1.38 6.60 5.49
CA ILE A 23 2.16 6.74 4.25
C ILE A 23 2.00 8.15 3.66
N LEU A 24 0.77 8.68 3.60
CA LEU A 24 0.54 10.04 3.11
C LEU A 24 1.26 11.09 3.95
N PHE A 25 1.33 10.91 5.27
CA PHE A 25 2.09 11.77 6.17
C PHE A 25 3.59 11.73 5.88
N PHE A 26 4.19 10.55 5.68
CA PHE A 26 5.60 10.44 5.29
C PHE A 26 5.88 11.04 3.91
N VAL A 27 4.98 10.86 2.94
CA VAL A 27 5.10 11.51 1.62
C VAL A 27 5.03 13.02 1.77
N TYR A 28 4.14 13.55 2.61
CA TYR A 28 4.06 14.98 2.89
C TYR A 28 5.37 15.53 3.46
N ILE A 29 5.94 14.87 4.48
CA ILE A 29 7.26 15.26 5.04
C ILE A 29 8.32 15.28 3.93
N THR A 30 8.39 14.21 3.14
CA THR A 30 9.37 14.09 2.06
C THR A 30 9.22 15.22 1.03
N CYS A 31 7.99 15.58 0.66
CA CYS A 31 7.72 16.70 -0.25
C CYS A 31 8.15 18.04 0.34
N THR A 32 7.91 18.27 1.63
CA THR A 32 8.35 19.50 2.32
C THR A 32 9.87 19.59 2.38
N GLU A 33 10.57 18.47 2.62
CA GLU A 33 12.04 18.42 2.56
C GLU A 33 12.55 18.77 1.17
N TYR A 34 11.99 18.17 0.11
CA TYR A 34 12.32 18.50 -1.28
C TYR A 34 12.09 19.97 -1.60
N TYR A 35 10.95 20.53 -1.18
CA TYR A 35 10.65 21.95 -1.40
C TYR A 35 11.66 22.85 -0.68
N SER A 36 11.99 22.55 0.58
CA SER A 36 12.97 23.30 1.36
C SER A 36 14.37 23.24 0.71
N PHE A 37 14.74 22.09 0.14
CA PHE A 37 16.00 21.90 -0.55
C PHE A 37 16.07 22.73 -1.84
N LEU A 38 15.02 22.70 -2.65
CA LEU A 38 14.90 23.48 -3.89
C LEU A 38 14.89 24.98 -3.63
N TRP A 39 14.27 25.43 -2.54
CA TRP A 39 14.28 26.83 -2.12
C TRP A 39 15.69 27.30 -1.73
N ARG A 40 16.46 26.44 -1.04
CA ARG A 40 17.84 26.75 -0.65
C ARG A 40 18.84 26.68 -1.81
N ASN A 41 18.51 25.99 -2.90
CA ASN A 41 19.41 25.76 -4.03
C ASN A 41 18.75 26.14 -5.37
N PRO A 42 18.60 27.45 -5.66
CA PRO A 42 17.84 27.92 -6.81
C PRO A 42 18.51 27.62 -8.17
N LEU A 43 19.79 27.26 -8.19
CA LEU A 43 20.55 26.95 -9.41
C LEU A 43 20.44 25.49 -9.86
N VAL A 44 19.82 24.62 -9.05
CA VAL A 44 19.66 23.20 -9.38
C VAL A 44 18.46 23.03 -10.31
N ASP A 45 18.49 22.06 -11.20
CA ASP A 45 17.35 21.76 -12.07
C ASP A 45 16.14 21.23 -11.27
N HIS A 46 15.19 22.13 -10.97
CA HIS A 46 13.95 21.79 -10.25
C HIS A 46 13.14 20.71 -10.96
N GLN A 47 13.16 20.69 -12.30
CA GLN A 47 12.30 19.80 -13.08
C GLN A 47 12.70 18.34 -12.89
N SER A 48 14.00 18.02 -12.98
CA SER A 48 14.49 16.65 -12.76
C SER A 48 14.28 16.18 -11.31
N ILE A 49 14.44 17.07 -10.32
CA ILE A 49 14.19 16.74 -8.91
C ILE A 49 12.70 16.43 -8.66
N VAL A 50 11.80 17.25 -9.19
CA VAL A 50 10.35 17.02 -9.05
C VAL A 50 9.93 15.71 -9.73
N GLN A 51 10.46 15.42 -10.94
CA GLN A 51 10.20 14.15 -11.61
C GLN A 51 10.73 12.95 -10.81
N MET A 52 11.91 13.06 -10.20
CA MET A 52 12.47 12.02 -9.35
C MET A 52 11.62 11.79 -8.09
N ALA A 53 11.16 12.86 -7.45
CA ALA A 53 10.27 12.78 -6.28
C ALA A 53 8.92 12.13 -6.65
N PHE A 54 8.34 12.50 -7.79
CA PHE A 54 7.11 11.91 -8.31
C PHE A 54 7.28 10.40 -8.59
N ARG A 55 8.35 9.99 -9.26
CA ARG A 55 8.65 8.56 -9.51
C ARG A 55 8.83 7.76 -8.22
N LYS A 56 9.44 8.36 -7.20
CA LYS A 56 9.63 7.70 -5.91
C LYS A 56 8.31 7.53 -5.15
N ASN A 57 7.48 8.56 -5.12
CA ASN A 57 6.37 8.64 -4.16
C ASN A 57 4.96 8.56 -4.79
N GLY A 58 4.81 8.78 -6.10
CA GLY A 58 3.50 8.84 -6.78
C GLY A 58 2.68 7.56 -6.63
N THR A 59 3.30 6.39 -6.85
CA THR A 59 2.62 5.10 -6.64
C THR A 59 2.20 4.90 -5.18
N LEU A 60 3.00 5.36 -4.21
CA LEU A 60 2.65 5.25 -2.78
C LEU A 60 1.42 6.09 -2.44
N VAL A 61 1.31 7.30 -3.00
CA VAL A 61 0.12 8.15 -2.85
C VAL A 61 -1.11 7.46 -3.42
N ILE A 62 -1.03 6.96 -4.66
CA ILE A 62 -2.15 6.29 -5.33
C ILE A 62 -2.61 5.07 -4.52
N VAL A 63 -1.67 4.20 -4.12
CA VAL A 63 -2.01 2.99 -3.34
C VAL A 63 -2.59 3.37 -1.97
N SER A 64 -2.12 4.44 -1.33
CA SER A 64 -2.68 4.93 -0.06
C SER A 64 -4.11 5.45 -0.19
N LEU A 65 -4.43 6.13 -1.29
CA LEU A 65 -5.80 6.57 -1.59
C LEU A 65 -6.72 5.37 -1.87
N ILE A 66 -6.22 4.36 -2.59
CA ILE A 66 -6.94 3.09 -2.80
C ILE A 66 -7.16 2.38 -1.45
N ALA A 67 -6.17 2.40 -0.55
CA ALA A 67 -6.25 1.82 0.78
C ALA A 67 -7.42 2.43 1.57
N ILE A 68 -7.47 3.75 1.68
CA ILE A 68 -8.51 4.47 2.41
C ILE A 68 -9.88 4.23 1.77
N SER A 69 -9.96 4.33 0.44
CA SER A 69 -11.20 4.11 -0.30
C SER A 69 -11.76 2.71 -0.11
N SER A 70 -10.90 1.69 -0.20
CA SER A 70 -11.26 0.30 0.04
C SER A 70 -11.75 0.05 1.47
N ALA A 71 -11.09 0.64 2.47
CA ALA A 71 -11.51 0.54 3.85
C ALA A 71 -12.88 1.18 4.09
N ILE A 72 -13.15 2.35 3.48
CA ILE A 72 -14.48 2.97 3.52
C ILE A 72 -15.54 2.04 2.89
N LEU A 73 -15.23 1.38 1.78
CA LEU A 73 -16.15 0.43 1.14
C LEU A 73 -16.40 -0.80 2.02
N LEU A 74 -15.38 -1.32 2.72
CA LEU A 74 -15.52 -2.41 3.69
C LEU A 74 -16.37 -2.00 4.89
N ILE A 75 -16.15 -0.79 5.44
CA ILE A 75 -17.00 -0.21 6.49
C ILE A 75 -18.44 -0.04 5.98
N LYS A 76 -18.67 0.30 4.71
CA LYS A 76 -20.02 0.35 4.11
C LYS A 76 -20.58 -1.02 3.72
N ASN A 77 -19.86 -2.11 4.02
CA ASN A 77 -20.24 -3.49 3.69
C ASN A 77 -20.43 -3.74 2.18
N LEU A 78 -19.73 -2.98 1.34
CA LEU A 78 -19.81 -3.12 -0.11
C LEU A 78 -18.87 -4.21 -0.60
N SER A 79 -19.39 -5.12 -1.44
CA SER A 79 -18.67 -6.28 -1.96
C SER A 79 -17.48 -5.94 -2.84
N LYS A 80 -17.35 -4.69 -3.33
CA LYS A 80 -16.16 -4.25 -4.07
C LYS A 80 -14.97 -3.91 -3.17
N GLY A 81 -15.21 -3.66 -1.88
CA GLY A 81 -14.19 -3.23 -0.93
C GLY A 81 -13.09 -4.26 -0.70
N TRP A 82 -13.42 -5.55 -0.69
CA TRP A 82 -12.43 -6.62 -0.45
C TRP A 82 -11.46 -6.78 -1.63
N VAL A 83 -11.95 -6.65 -2.88
CA VAL A 83 -11.11 -6.75 -4.08
C VAL A 83 -10.04 -5.67 -4.04
N MET A 84 -10.45 -4.43 -3.75
CA MET A 84 -9.51 -3.30 -3.62
C MET A 84 -8.58 -3.48 -2.41
N SER A 85 -9.06 -4.05 -1.31
CA SER A 85 -8.25 -4.29 -0.09
C SER A 85 -7.12 -5.27 -0.39
N VAL A 86 -7.43 -6.41 -1.01
CA VAL A 86 -6.44 -7.39 -1.44
C VAL A 86 -5.41 -6.76 -2.37
N THR A 87 -5.85 -6.01 -3.40
CA THR A 87 -4.96 -5.28 -4.30
C THR A 87 -4.02 -4.34 -3.54
N THR A 88 -4.54 -3.59 -2.57
CA THR A 88 -3.77 -2.60 -1.79
C THR A 88 -2.66 -3.29 -1.00
N TRP A 89 -3.00 -4.34 -0.26
CA TRP A 89 -2.03 -5.06 0.55
C TRP A 89 -0.96 -5.77 -0.28
N CYS A 90 -1.34 -6.37 -1.42
CA CYS A 90 -0.37 -6.89 -2.38
C CYS A 90 0.56 -5.80 -2.90
N MET A 91 0.03 -4.62 -3.23
CA MET A 91 0.85 -3.50 -3.72
C MET A 91 1.79 -2.94 -2.67
N PHE A 92 1.34 -2.77 -1.41
CA PHE A 92 2.23 -2.37 -0.32
C PHE A 92 3.39 -3.34 -0.14
N THR A 93 3.12 -4.64 -0.26
CA THR A 93 4.14 -5.69 -0.22
C THR A 93 5.16 -5.52 -1.35
N ILE A 94 4.68 -5.42 -2.60
CA ILE A 94 5.54 -5.31 -3.78
C ILE A 94 6.41 -4.05 -3.69
N ILE A 95 5.81 -2.90 -3.38
CA ILE A 95 6.54 -1.63 -3.24
C ILE A 95 7.62 -1.75 -2.17
N LEU A 96 7.29 -2.41 -1.05
CA LEU A 96 8.23 -2.58 0.04
C LEU A 96 9.38 -3.52 -0.33
N ILE A 97 9.12 -4.64 -1.01
CA ILE A 97 10.16 -5.55 -1.51
C ILE A 97 11.10 -4.78 -2.44
N ILE A 98 10.55 -4.01 -3.39
CA ILE A 98 11.33 -3.20 -4.33
C ILE A 98 12.19 -2.19 -3.58
N ASN A 99 11.61 -1.44 -2.63
CA ASN A 99 12.33 -0.43 -1.88
C ASN A 99 13.41 -1.04 -0.99
N SER A 100 13.13 -2.17 -0.33
CA SER A 100 14.09 -2.88 0.53
C SER A 100 15.26 -3.43 -0.29
N TYR A 101 14.97 -3.98 -1.47
CA TYR A 101 15.99 -4.45 -2.40
C TYR A 101 16.90 -3.31 -2.88
N ARG A 102 16.30 -2.16 -3.25
CA ARG A 102 17.05 -0.95 -3.64
C ARG A 102 17.91 -0.43 -2.50
N LEU A 103 17.37 -0.38 -1.27
CA LEU A 103 18.09 0.06 -0.08
C LEU A 103 19.30 -0.84 0.20
N ASN A 104 19.11 -2.15 0.13
CA ASN A 104 20.18 -3.13 0.31
C ASN A 104 21.27 -3.03 -0.76
N GLN A 105 20.91 -2.71 -2.00
CA GLN A 105 21.90 -2.45 -3.06
C GLN A 105 22.68 -1.15 -2.81
N SER A 106 22.02 -0.09 -2.36
CA SER A 106 22.69 1.20 -2.13
C SER A 106 23.55 1.20 -0.88
N ASN A 107 23.13 0.48 0.18
CA ASN A 107 23.82 0.48 1.45
C ASN A 107 23.54 -0.81 2.25
N PRO A 108 24.31 -1.90 2.03
CA PRO A 108 24.00 -3.24 2.56
C PRO A 108 24.03 -3.35 4.09
N ASN A 109 24.64 -2.38 4.78
CA ASN A 109 24.70 -2.33 6.24
C ASN A 109 23.61 -1.44 6.89
N GLU A 110 22.82 -0.71 6.12
CA GLU A 110 21.76 0.21 6.60
C GLU A 110 20.34 -0.37 6.46
N LEU A 111 20.19 -1.70 6.48
CA LEU A 111 18.88 -2.29 6.76
C LEU A 111 18.55 -2.09 8.24
N ASP A 112 18.20 -0.84 8.55
CA ASP A 112 17.91 -0.32 9.87
C ASP A 112 16.76 -1.10 10.52
N LEU A 113 16.76 -1.15 11.85
CA LEU A 113 15.77 -1.86 12.65
C LEU A 113 14.34 -1.46 12.25
N ILE A 114 14.15 -0.19 11.87
CA ILE A 114 12.90 0.38 11.37
C ILE A 114 12.46 -0.30 10.07
N SER A 115 13.34 -0.48 9.09
CA SER A 115 13.01 -1.15 7.84
C SER A 115 12.65 -2.63 8.06
N LYS A 116 13.38 -3.33 8.95
CA LYS A 116 13.08 -4.72 9.35
C LYS A 116 11.74 -4.83 10.08
N PHE A 117 11.41 -3.85 10.92
CA PHE A 117 10.15 -3.77 11.64
C PHE A 117 8.96 -3.54 10.70
N ILE A 118 9.09 -2.63 9.74
CA ILE A 118 8.05 -2.37 8.71
C ILE A 118 7.86 -3.62 7.83
N LEU A 119 8.95 -4.29 7.42
CA LEU A 119 8.92 -5.59 6.74
C LEU A 119 8.11 -6.63 7.54
N GLY A 120 8.35 -6.73 8.85
CA GLY A 120 7.66 -7.65 9.75
C GLY A 120 6.16 -7.37 9.86
N ILE A 121 5.76 -6.11 10.05
CA ILE A 121 4.34 -5.71 10.13
C ILE A 121 3.59 -6.09 8.84
N ILE A 122 4.20 -5.84 7.69
CA ILE A 122 3.57 -6.13 6.39
C ILE A 122 3.52 -7.63 6.13
N ALA A 123 4.55 -8.40 6.50
CA ALA A 123 4.51 -9.86 6.43
C ALA A 123 3.34 -10.44 7.24
N VAL A 124 3.16 -9.97 8.48
CA VAL A 124 2.02 -10.36 9.33
C VAL A 124 0.68 -9.99 8.70
N ALA A 125 0.56 -8.81 8.09
CA ALA A 125 -0.65 -8.39 7.39
C ALA A 125 -0.98 -9.31 6.20
N ILE A 126 0.02 -9.70 5.40
CA ILE A 126 -0.16 -10.63 4.28
C ILE A 126 -0.58 -12.01 4.78
N THR A 127 0.12 -12.57 5.76
CA THR A 127 -0.22 -13.89 6.32
C THR A 127 -1.65 -13.89 6.83
N THR A 128 -2.06 -12.80 7.49
CA THR A 128 -3.44 -12.59 7.94
C THR A 128 -4.41 -12.60 6.76
N ILE A 129 -4.12 -11.87 5.69
CA ILE A 129 -4.97 -11.82 4.48
C ILE A 129 -5.07 -13.19 3.79
N VAL A 130 -3.96 -13.92 3.65
CA VAL A 130 -3.95 -15.26 3.04
C VAL A 130 -4.79 -16.24 3.87
N VAL A 131 -4.71 -16.18 5.20
CA VAL A 131 -5.56 -16.98 6.10
C VAL A 131 -7.04 -16.62 5.90
N LEU A 132 -7.36 -15.33 5.76
CA LEU A 132 -8.73 -14.85 5.59
C LEU A 132 -9.34 -15.23 4.23
N LEU A 133 -8.55 -15.16 3.16
CA LEU A 133 -9.00 -15.57 1.82
C LEU A 133 -9.39 -17.06 1.77
N ASN A 134 -8.80 -17.88 2.64
CA ASN A 134 -9.11 -19.30 2.77
C ASN A 134 -10.26 -19.60 3.74
N ASN A 135 -10.69 -18.63 4.54
CA ASN A 135 -11.78 -18.80 5.49
C ASN A 135 -13.12 -19.05 4.78
N ILE A 136 -13.89 -20.01 5.29
CA ILE A 136 -15.21 -20.37 4.78
C ILE A 136 -16.18 -19.17 4.85
N GLU A 137 -16.10 -18.37 5.92
CA GLU A 137 -16.95 -17.19 6.10
C GLU A 137 -16.72 -16.13 5.01
N PHE A 138 -15.45 -15.93 4.61
CA PHE A 138 -15.09 -15.04 3.51
C PHE A 138 -15.68 -15.53 2.18
N LYS A 139 -15.53 -16.82 1.87
CA LYS A 139 -16.05 -17.44 0.65
C LYS A 139 -17.57 -17.35 0.57
N GLN A 140 -18.27 -17.56 1.68
CA GLN A 140 -19.72 -17.45 1.75
C GLN A 140 -20.22 -16.01 1.56
N LYS A 141 -19.54 -15.01 2.16
CA LYS A 141 -19.97 -13.61 2.08
C LYS A 141 -19.66 -12.97 0.73
N TYR A 142 -18.43 -13.13 0.24
CA TYR A 142 -17.94 -12.39 -0.92
C TYR A 142 -18.00 -13.17 -2.22
N ASN A 143 -18.24 -14.48 -2.14
CA ASN A 143 -18.36 -15.40 -3.28
C ASN A 143 -17.35 -15.09 -4.41
N PRO A 144 -16.04 -15.20 -4.13
CA PRO A 144 -15.01 -14.73 -5.03
C PRO A 144 -15.06 -15.47 -6.38
N THR A 145 -15.26 -14.73 -7.47
CA THR A 145 -15.30 -15.28 -8.84
C THR A 145 -13.95 -15.15 -9.54
N LYS A 146 -13.74 -15.92 -10.61
CA LYS A 146 -12.54 -15.78 -11.48
C LYS A 146 -12.33 -14.35 -11.99
N LYS A 147 -13.42 -13.63 -12.29
CA LYS A 147 -13.35 -12.22 -12.75
C LYS A 147 -12.75 -11.30 -11.69
N ASN A 148 -13.06 -11.53 -10.42
CA ASN A 148 -12.51 -10.74 -9.31
C ASN A 148 -11.00 -10.94 -9.20
N TRP A 149 -10.52 -12.18 -9.33
CA TRP A 149 -9.08 -12.49 -9.30
C TRP A 149 -8.33 -11.90 -10.50
N ILE A 150 -8.93 -11.96 -11.69
CA ILE A 150 -8.36 -11.30 -12.89
C ILE A 150 -8.25 -9.79 -12.67
N ALA A 151 -9.27 -9.14 -12.10
CA ALA A 151 -9.24 -7.71 -11.81
C ALA A 151 -8.13 -7.35 -10.79
N ILE A 152 -7.93 -8.16 -9.76
CA ILE A 152 -6.82 -7.99 -8.80
C ILE A 152 -5.48 -8.08 -9.53
N ALA A 153 -5.27 -9.14 -10.31
CA ALA A 153 -4.01 -9.36 -11.03
C ALA A 153 -3.68 -8.21 -12.01
N ILE A 154 -4.66 -7.76 -12.80
CA ILE A 154 -4.49 -6.63 -13.72
C ILE A 154 -4.16 -5.36 -12.95
N SER A 155 -4.86 -5.08 -11.85
CA SER A 155 -4.62 -3.90 -11.03
C SER A 155 -3.21 -3.89 -10.45
N ILE A 156 -2.74 -5.04 -9.94
CA ILE A 156 -1.37 -5.20 -9.44
C ILE A 156 -0.36 -4.97 -10.56
N ALA A 157 -0.55 -5.56 -11.74
CA ALA A 157 0.35 -5.40 -12.87
C ALA A 157 0.47 -3.94 -13.32
N VAL A 158 -0.66 -3.24 -13.46
CA VAL A 158 -0.71 -1.83 -13.86
C VAL A 158 -0.04 -0.92 -12.82
N LEU A 159 -0.37 -1.10 -11.54
CA LEU A 159 0.22 -0.30 -10.46
C LEU A 159 1.71 -0.59 -10.27
N THR A 160 2.15 -1.81 -10.52
CA THR A 160 3.58 -2.17 -10.51
C THR A 160 4.30 -1.54 -11.69
N ALA A 161 3.73 -1.60 -12.91
CA ALA A 161 4.31 -0.91 -14.07
C ALA A 161 4.44 0.60 -13.83
N LEU A 162 3.42 1.23 -13.21
CA LEU A 162 3.45 2.64 -12.83
C LEU A 162 4.58 2.99 -11.84
N LYS A 163 5.04 2.03 -11.02
CA LYS A 163 6.17 2.24 -10.10
C LYS A 163 7.53 2.33 -10.82
N PHE A 164 7.62 1.80 -12.04
CA PHE A 164 8.85 1.76 -12.83
C PHE A 164 8.89 2.80 -13.96
N LEU A 165 7.76 3.43 -14.29
CA LEU A 165 7.67 4.57 -15.21
C LEU A 165 8.18 5.87 -14.57
#